data_AF-A0A354MR01-F1
#
_entry.id   AF-A0A354MR01-F1
#
_cell.length_a   1.000
_cell.length_b   1.000
_cell.length_c   1.000
_cell.angle_alpha   90.00
_cell.angle_beta   90.00
_cell.angle_gamma   90.00
#
_symmetry.space_group_name_H-M   'P 1'
#
loop_
_entity.id
_entity.type
_entity.pdbx_description
1 polymer ?
#
loop_
_entity_poly.entity_id
_entity_poly.type
_entity_poly.pdbx_seq_one_letter_code
_entity_poly.pdbx_strand_id
1 'polypeptide(L)' 'MEYRIEHDSMGEVRVPADKFWGAQTQRSVENFPIGVGLETMPREIIRAFG' A
#
# COMPACT_ATOMS: atom_id res chain seq x y z
N MET A 1 -8.11 -15.01 1.49
CA MET A 1 -7.08 -14.11 0.92
C MET A 1 -5.73 -14.60 1.38
N GLU A 2 -4.81 -14.76 0.45
CA GLU A 2 -3.42 -15.15 0.73
C GLU A 2 -2.60 -13.88 1.05
N TYR A 3 -1.64 -13.99 1.96
CA TYR A 3 -0.83 -12.87 2.41
C TYR A 3 0.64 -13.28 2.45
N ARG A 4 1.52 -12.34 2.11
CA ARG A 4 2.95 -12.42 2.42
C ARG A 4 3.26 -11.55 3.63
N ILE A 5 4.29 -11.93 4.38
CA ILE A 5 4.81 -11.12 5.48
C ILE A 5 5.94 -10.25 4.92
N GLU A 6 5.79 -8.95 5.07
CA GLU A 6 6.82 -7.96 4.73
C GLU A 6 7.35 -7.34 6.03
N HIS A 7 8.58 -6.83 5.99
CA HIS A 7 9.25 -6.20 7.13
C HIS A 7 9.73 -4.79 6.79
N ASP A 8 9.49 -3.84 7.68
CA ASP A 8 10.11 -2.52 7.68
C ASP A 8 10.64 -2.17 9.09
N SER A 9 11.18 -0.97 9.28
CA SER A 9 11.73 -0.52 10.56
C SER A 9 10.70 -0.46 11.71
N MET A 10 9.40 -0.57 11.40
CA MET A 10 8.32 -0.63 12.40
C MET A 10 7.90 -2.07 12.71
N GLY A 11 8.52 -3.07 12.09
CA GLY A 11 8.28 -4.50 12.31
C GLY A 11 7.61 -5.18 11.11
N GLU A 12 6.99 -6.33 11.37
CA GLU A 12 6.30 -7.12 10.34
C GLU A 12 4.91 -6.56 10.01
N VAL A 13 4.46 -6.77 8.77
CA VAL A 13 3.10 -6.42 8.30
C VAL A 13 2.62 -7.43 7.26
N ARG A 14 1.32 -7.71 7.25
CA ARG A 14 0.69 -8.64 6.31
C ARG A 14 0.29 -7.89 5.03
N VAL A 15 0.90 -8.24 3.90
CA VAL A 15 0.58 -7.65 2.59
C VAL A 15 -0.19 -8.67 1.75
N PRO A 16 -1.30 -8.30 1.09
CA PRO A 16 -2.01 -9.20 0.19
C PRO A 16 -1.09 -9.75 -0.91
N ALA A 17 -1.12 -11.06 -1.11
CA ALA A 17 -0.21 -11.73 -2.05
C ALA A 17 -0.41 -11.32 -3.50
N ASP A 18 -1.61 -10.82 -3.86
CA ASP A 18 -2.00 -10.39 -5.21
C ASP A 18 -1.56 -8.95 -5.56
N LYS A 19 -0.85 -8.26 -4.66
CA LYS A 19 -0.40 -6.87 -4.84
C LYS A 19 1.11 -6.78 -4.98
N PHE A 20 1.60 -5.78 -5.70
CA PHE A 20 3.05 -5.58 -5.91
C PHE A 20 3.72 -4.66 -4.89
N TRP A 21 2.96 -3.95 -4.04
CA TRP A 21 3.54 -3.02 -3.06
C TRP A 21 4.09 -3.72 -1.82
N GLY A 22 4.92 -3.02 -1.03
CA GLY A 22 5.57 -3.56 0.17
C GLY A 22 5.00 -3.05 1.50
N ALA A 23 5.79 -3.22 2.57
CA ALA A 23 5.40 -2.90 3.94
C ALA A 23 4.93 -1.45 4.15
N GLN A 24 5.70 -0.47 3.67
CA GLN A 24 5.37 0.95 3.90
C GLN A 24 4.06 1.37 3.23
N THR A 25 3.81 0.92 2.00
CA THR A 25 2.54 1.18 1.31
C THR A 25 1.38 0.51 2.05
N GLN A 26 1.57 -0.72 2.55
CA GLN A 26 0.55 -1.41 3.35
C GLN A 26 0.22 -0.63 4.63
N ARG A 27 1.23 -0.13 5.36
CA ARG A 27 1.01 0.72 6.54
C ARG A 27 0.30 2.02 6.18
N SER A 28 0.62 2.64 5.05
CA SER A 28 -0.08 3.85 4.59
C SER A 28 -1.56 3.57 4.31
N VAL A 29 -1.89 2.42 3.69
CA VAL A 29 -3.27 1.99 3.47
C VAL A 29 -4.02 1.81 4.80
N GLU A 30 -3.37 1.26 5.83
CA GLU A 30 -3.97 1.05 7.16
C GLU A 30 -4.11 2.34 7.97
N ASN A 31 -3.12 3.24 7.88
CA ASN A 31 -3.06 4.47 8.69
C ASN A 31 -3.91 5.61 8.14
N PHE A 32 -4.18 5.64 6.82
CA PHE A 32 -4.89 6.74 6.16
C PHE A 32 -6.14 6.25 5.40
N PRO A 33 -7.16 5.68 6.09
CA PRO A 33 -8.38 5.19 5.46
C PRO A 33 -9.37 6.32 5.13
N ILE A 34 -8.88 7.44 4.60
CA ILE A 34 -9.67 8.64 4.30
C ILE A 34 -9.90 8.69 2.79
N GLY A 35 -11.15 8.89 2.36
CA GLY A 35 -11.47 9.06 0.93
C GLY A 35 -11.16 7.84 0.05
N VAL A 36 -10.96 6.65 0.63
CA VAL A 36 -10.59 5.44 -0.12
C VAL A 36 -11.60 5.15 -1.23
N GLY A 37 -11.11 5.09 -2.48
CA GLY A 37 -11.93 4.86 -3.67
C GLY A 37 -12.58 6.13 -4.27
N LEU A 38 -12.43 7.28 -3.62
CA LEU A 38 -12.91 8.58 -4.10
C LEU A 38 -11.74 9.55 -4.34
N GLU A 39 -10.85 9.70 -3.36
CA GLU A 39 -9.72 10.62 -3.35
C GLU A 39 -8.40 9.85 -3.35
N THR A 40 -8.08 9.25 -4.51
CA THR A 40 -6.81 8.53 -4.70
C THR A 40 -5.77 9.39 -5.38
N MET A 41 -4.49 9.01 -5.29
CA MET A 41 -3.41 9.68 -6.04
C MET A 41 -3.78 9.80 -7.54
N PRO A 42 -3.69 11.00 -8.14
CA PRO A 42 -4.01 11.19 -9.55
C PRO A 42 -3.19 10.27 -10.45
N ARG A 43 -3.83 9.75 -11.51
CA ARG A 43 -3.19 8.80 -12.43
C ARG A 43 -1.99 9.42 -13.14
N GLU A 44 -2.04 10.71 -13.41
CA GLU A 44 -0.99 11.51 -14.02
C GLU A 44 0.28 11.51 -13.15
N ILE A 45 0.12 11.64 -11.83
CA ILE A 45 1.22 11.57 -10.87
C ILE A 45 1.81 10.16 -10.84
N ILE A 46 0.97 9.12 -10.73
CA ILE A 46 1.44 7.72 -10.72
C ILE A 46 2.24 7.39 -11.99
N ARG A 47 1.75 7.80 -13.16
CA ARG A 47 2.41 7.58 -14.45
C ARG A 47 3.75 8.30 -14.57
N ALA A 48 3.94 9.43 -13.90
CA ALA A 48 5.20 10.15 -13.92
C ALA A 48 6.32 9.45 -13.12
N PHE A 49 5.98 8.49 -12.25
CA PHE A 49 6.95 7.71 -11.47
C PHE A 49 7.43 6.41 -12.15
N GLY A 50 6.80 5.98 -13.25
CA GLY A 50 7.14 4.75 -13.99
C GLY A 50 7.95 5.04 -15.24
#